data_AF-U2PMB3-F1
#
_entry.id   AF-U2PMB3-F1
#
_cell.length_a   1.000
_cell.length_b   1.000
_cell.length_c   1.000
_cell.angle_alpha   90.00
_cell.angle_beta   90.00
_cell.angle_gamma   90.00
#
_symmetry.space_group_name_H-M   'P 1'
#
loop_
_entity.id
_entity.type
_entity.pdbx_description
1 polymer ?
#
loop_
_entity_poly.entity_id
_entity_poly.type
_entity_poly.pdbx_seq_one_letter_code
_entity_poly.pdbx_strand_id
1 'polypeptide(L)' 'MEKIKLICLRINNDELITTDKDEWLKFIKRHRGKVSSIEQFNWKIPGNKLQKALEYSFDELYKFKQKENRRETD' A
#
# COMPACT_ATOMS: atom_id res chain seq x y z
N MET A 1 18.95 5.20 7.95
CA MET A 1 18.21 4.79 6.74
C MET A 1 16.85 5.45 6.78
N GLU A 2 16.52 6.27 5.77
CA GLU A 2 15.19 6.88 5.71
C GLU A 2 14.12 5.80 5.52
N LYS A 3 13.13 5.81 6.41
CA LYS A 3 11.94 4.96 6.31
C LYS A 3 10.89 5.74 5.53
N ILE A 4 10.42 5.17 4.43
CA ILE A 4 9.40 5.77 3.58
C ILE A 4 8.06 5.14 3.92
N LYS A 5 7.01 5.97 3.96
CA LYS A 5 5.64 5.50 4.18
C LYS A 5 5.05 5.12 2.82
N LEU A 6 4.96 3.83 2.55
CA LEU A 6 4.23 3.30 1.41
C LEU A 6 2.74 3.23 1.76
N ILE A 7 1.91 3.79 0.90
CA ILE A 7 0.45 3.77 0.98
C ILE A 7 -0.04 2.77 -0.05
N CYS A 8 -0.60 1.67 0.43
CA CYS A 8 -1.23 0.67 -0.40
C CYS A 8 -2.75 0.79 -0.23
N LEU A 9 -3.45 0.98 -1.34
CA LEU A 9 -4.89 1.15 -1.38
C LEU A 9 -5.46 0.25 -2.47
N ARG A 10 -6.48 -0.52 -2.15
CA ARG A 10 -7.26 -1.31 -3.09
C ARG A 10 -8.72 -0.90 -2.97
N ILE A 11 -9.32 -0.53 -4.09
CA ILE A 11 -10.73 -0.19 -4.17
C ILE A 11 -11.36 -1.12 -5.20
N ASN A 12 -12.29 -1.96 -4.76
CA ASN A 12 -12.87 -3.03 -5.58
C ASN A 12 -11.77 -3.93 -6.21
N ASN A 13 -11.51 -3.77 -7.51
CA ASN A 13 -10.50 -4.49 -8.28
C ASN A 13 -9.30 -3.63 -8.67
N ASP A 14 -9.34 -2.32 -8.39
CA ASP A 14 -8.26 -1.39 -8.71
C ASP A 14 -7.32 -1.26 -7.52
N GLU A 15 -6.02 -1.34 -7.79
CA GLU A 15 -4.97 -1.15 -6.79
C GLU A 15 -4.14 0.11 -7.07
N LEU A 16 -3.73 0.77 -5.99
CA LEU A 16 -2.84 1.91 -5.99
C LEU A 16 -1.77 1.70 -4.93
N ILE A 17 -0.52 1.72 -5.37
CA ILE A 17 0.65 1.70 -4.50
C ILE A 17 1.41 2.98 -4.76
N THR A 18 1.45 3.85 -3.76
CA THR A 18 2.09 5.16 -3.89
C THR A 18 2.71 5.59 -2.57
N THR A 19 3.70 6.47 -2.65
CA THR A 19 4.21 7.20 -1.47
C THR A 19 3.66 8.63 -1.43
N ASP A 20 2.99 9.03 -2.51
CA ASP A 20 2.50 10.38 -2.74
C ASP A 20 1.02 10.52 -2.35
N LYS A 21 0.72 11.58 -1.60
CA LYS A 21 -0.64 11.84 -1.11
C LYS A 21 -1.57 12.39 -2.19
N ASP A 22 -1.03 13.11 -3.17
CA ASP A 22 -1.83 13.70 -4.25
C ASP A 22 -2.33 12.62 -5.20
N GLU A 23 -1.49 11.65 -5.55
CA GLU A 23 -1.88 10.47 -6.33
C GLU A 23 -2.96 9.65 -5.61
N TRP A 24 -2.81 9.46 -4.30
CA TRP A 24 -3.83 8.83 -3.45
C TRP A 24 -5.17 9.57 -3.50
N LEU A 25 -5.14 10.89 -3.39
CA LEU A 25 -6.33 11.74 -3.47
C LEU A 25 -7.01 11.66 -4.84
N LYS A 26 -6.24 11.68 -5.94
CA LYS A 26 -6.76 11.53 -7.31
C LYS A 26 -7.42 10.17 -7.49
N PHE A 27 -6.80 9.09 -7.01
CA PHE A 27 -7.32 7.74 -7.14
C PHE A 27 -8.65 7.56 -6.41
N ILE A 28 -8.76 8.02 -5.17
CA ILE A 28 -10.02 7.99 -4.41
C ILE A 28 -11.09 8.83 -5.09
N LYS A 29 -10.73 10.04 -5.56
CA LYS A 29 -11.67 10.91 -6.27
C LYS A 29 -12.23 10.25 -7.53
N ARG A 30 -11.41 9.50 -8.29
CA ARG A 30 -11.87 8.74 -9.48
C ARG A 30 -12.86 7.63 -9.14
N HIS A 31 -12.74 7.03 -7.96
CA HIS A 31 -13.60 5.92 -7.54
C HIS A 31 -14.86 6.36 -6.78
N ARG A 32 -15.01 7.65 -6.43
CA ARG A 32 -16.21 8.15 -5.72
C ARG A 32 -17.48 7.80 -6.48
N GLY A 33 -18.37 7.02 -5.83
CA GLY A 33 -19.69 6.65 -6.33
C GLY A 33 -19.86 5.20 -6.78
N LYS A 34 -18.78 4.45 -7.04
CA LYS A 34 -18.82 3.02 -7.40
C LYS A 34 -17.92 2.18 -6.48
N VAL A 35 -17.97 2.45 -5.18
CA VAL A 35 -17.15 1.73 -4.20
C VAL A 35 -17.99 0.68 -3.49
N SER A 36 -17.61 -0.57 -3.62
CA SER A 36 -18.15 -1.70 -2.87
C SER A 36 -17.24 -2.12 -1.73
N SER A 37 -15.92 -2.07 -1.93
CA SER A 37 -14.90 -2.42 -0.92
C SER A 37 -13.70 -1.49 -0.98
N ILE A 38 -13.21 -1.06 0.19
CA ILE A 38 -11.96 -0.30 0.33
C ILE A 38 -11.06 -1.03 1.31
N GLU A 39 -9.87 -1.38 0.86
CA GLU A 39 -8.80 -1.90 1.71
C GLU A 39 -7.61 -0.94 1.63
N GLN A 40 -7.15 -0.45 2.77
CA GLN A 40 -6.00 0.43 2.83
C GLN A 40 -5.06 0.01 3.96
N PHE A 41 -3.77 0.01 3.68
CA PHE A 41 -2.78 -0.07 4.74
C PHE A 41 -1.56 0.79 4.45
N ASN A 42 -0.95 1.27 5.53
CA ASN A 42 0.35 1.92 5.48
C ASN A 42 1.43 0.90 5.85
N TRP A 43 2.56 0.94 5.15
CA TRP A 43 3.73 0.13 5.46
C TRP A 43 4.98 1.02 5.47
N LYS A 44 5.73 0.99 6.57
CA LYS A 44 6.98 1.76 6.72
C LYS A 44 8.14 0.88 6.29
N ILE A 45 8.60 1.07 5.06
CA ILE A 45 9.73 0.32 4.50
C ILE A 45 10.98 1.20 4.45
N PRO A 46 12.19 0.63 4.49
CA PRO A 46 13.40 1.40 4.23
C PRO A 46 13.43 1.84 2.76
N GLY A 47 13.88 3.07 2.48
CA GLY A 47 13.83 3.66 1.15
C GLY A 47 14.57 2.87 0.07
N ASN A 48 15.59 2.12 0.43
CA ASN A 48 16.29 1.20 -0.48
C ASN A 48 15.40 0.05 -1.01
N LYS A 49 14.30 -0.26 -0.32
CA LYS A 49 13.32 -1.27 -0.74
C LYS A 49 12.12 -0.66 -1.47
N LEU A 50 12.04 0.67 -1.59
CA LEU A 50 10.91 1.35 -2.21
C LEU A 50 10.71 0.92 -3.67
N GLN A 51 11.79 0.91 -4.46
CA GLN A 51 11.69 0.60 -5.88
C GLN A 51 11.13 -0.81 -6.12
N LYS A 52 11.62 -1.80 -5.36
CA LYS A 52 11.06 -3.16 -5.37
C LYS A 52 9.63 -3.21 -4.85
N ALA A 53 9.29 -2.43 -3.83
CA ALA A 53 7.95 -2.40 -3.27
C ALA A 53 6.90 -1.86 -4.26
N LEU A 54 7.28 -0.95 -5.15
CA LEU A 54 6.42 -0.44 -6.22
C LEU A 54 6.18 -1.45 -7.34
N GLU A 55 7.00 -2.50 -7.47
CA GLU A 55 6.84 -3.57 -8.46
C GLU A 55 5.89 -4.69 -7.99
N TYR A 56 5.65 -4.80 -6.69
CA TYR A 56 4.75 -5.81 -6.12
C TYR A 56 3.29 -5.36 -6.18
N SER A 57 2.35 -6.31 -6.23
CA SER A 57 0.92 -6.02 -6.07
C SER A 57 0.52 -5.83 -4.59
N PHE A 58 -0.66 -5.26 -4.36
CA PHE A 58 -1.24 -5.03 -3.04
C PHE A 58 -1.27 -6.32 -2.19
N ASP A 59 -1.71 -7.43 -2.79
CA ASP A 59 -1.77 -8.75 -2.14
C ASP A 59 -0.40 -9.23 -1.66
N GLU A 60 0.65 -9.04 -2.47
CA GLU A 60 2.01 -9.42 -2.09
C GLU A 60 2.53 -8.55 -0.95
N LEU A 61 2.38 -7.23 -1.06
CA LEU A 61 2.73 -6.28 -0.01
C LEU A 61 1.98 -6.55 1.30
N TYR A 62 0.71 -6.93 1.21
CA TYR A 62 -0.10 -7.30 2.37
C TYR A 62 0.42 -8.59 3.03
N LYS A 63 0.78 -9.61 2.24
CA LYS A 63 1.42 -10.84 2.74
C LYS A 63 2.76 -10.54 3.41
N PHE A 64 3.59 -9.68 2.82
CA PHE A 64 4.87 -9.28 3.41
C PHE A 64 4.68 -8.59 4.75
N LYS A 65 3.76 -7.62 4.82
CA LYS A 65 3.42 -6.92 6.07
C LYS A 65 2.93 -7.89 7.15
N GLN A 66 2.07 -8.86 6.81
CA GLN A 66 1.61 -9.87 7.76
C GLN A 66 2.75 -10.76 8.26
N LYS A 67 3.67 -11.19 7.38
CA LYS A 67 4.84 -11.97 7.77
C LYS A 67 5.78 -11.18 8.70
N GLU A 68 5.93 -9.89 8.45
CA GLU A 68 6.75 -9.00 9.30
C GLU A 68 6.13 -8.85 10.69
N ASN A 69 4.82 -8.58 10.78
CA ASN A 69 4.11 -8.50 12.06
C ASN A 69 4.13 -9.84 12.84
N ARG A 70 4.01 -10.99 12.17
CA ARG A 70 4.03 -12.30 12.85
C ARG A 70 5.40 -12.65 13.45
N ARG A 71 6.49 -12.11 12.92
CA ARG A 71 7.85 -12.32 13.46
C ARG A 71 8.17 -11.46 14.67
N GLU A 72 7.31 -10.50 15.00
CA GLU A 72 7.47 -9.63 16.18
C GLU A 72 6.76 -10.21 17.43
N THR A 73 6.05 -11.34 17.29
CA THR A 73 5.26 -11.99 18.36
C THR A 73 5.84 -13.35 18.80
N ASP A 74 7.08 -13.67 18.42
CA ASP A 74 7.86 -14.82 18.92
C ASP A 74 9.11 -14.29 19.63
#